data_AF-A0A969IB28-F1
#
_entry.id   AF-A0A969IB28-F1
#
_cell.length_a   1.000
_cell.length_b   1.000
_cell.length_c   1.000
_cell.angle_alpha   90.00
_cell.angle_beta   90.00
_cell.angle_gamma   90.00
#
_symmetry.space_group_name_H-M   'P 1'
#
loop_
_entity.id
_entity.type
_entity.pdbx_description
1 polymer ?
#
loop_
_entity_poly.entity_id
_entity_poly.type
_entity_poly.pdbx_seq_one_letter_code
_entity_poly.pdbx_strand_id
1 'polypeptide(L)'
;MHSIFDDGQFLQNINGTSVWSPMYANFPRKEIRMVYETTRGTVFIGCDNGLFKSTNSGNTWQQVHTGGWVMKLVESNGVLMATSQNGILRSTDDGENWNLVISEGGGCRPSGKFPHYLNYPGW
;
A
#
# COMPACT_ATOMS: atom_id res chain seq x y z
N MET A 1 5.22 15.29 -15.63
CA MET A 1 4.75 13.95 -16.05
C MET A 1 3.32 13.83 -15.54
N HIS A 2 2.32 13.73 -16.42
CA HIS A 2 0.91 13.61 -16.03
C HIS A 2 0.49 12.14 -16.12
N SER A 3 0.12 11.55 -14.99
CA SER A 3 -0.41 10.20 -14.88
C SER A 3 -1.82 10.27 -14.31
N ILE A 4 -2.74 9.48 -14.85
CA ILE A 4 -4.11 9.37 -14.33
C ILE A 4 -4.37 7.94 -13.87
N PHE A 5 -5.15 7.83 -12.80
CA PHE A 5 -5.78 6.58 -12.39
C PHE A 5 -7.17 6.55 -12.99
N ASP A 6 -7.46 5.53 -13.81
CA ASP A 6 -8.81 5.24 -14.27
C ASP A 6 -9.06 3.74 -14.17
N ASP A 7 -10.16 3.36 -13.53
CA ASP A 7 -10.65 1.99 -13.41
C ASP A 7 -9.61 0.92 -12.99
N GLY A 8 -8.75 1.27 -12.03
CA GLY A 8 -7.71 0.37 -11.51
C GLY A 8 -6.48 0.23 -12.43
N GLN A 9 -6.38 1.05 -13.48
CA GLN A 9 -5.21 1.12 -14.35
C GLN A 9 -4.49 2.45 -14.16
N PHE A 10 -3.17 2.37 -14.05
CA PHE A 10 -2.32 3.54 -14.10
C PHE A 10 -1.95 3.80 -15.55
N LEU A 11 -2.37 4.95 -16.04
CA LEU A 11 -2.16 5.37 -17.41
C LEU A 11 -1.10 6.48 -17.42
N GLN A 12 -0.08 6.31 -18.25
CA GLN A 12 0.91 7.36 -18.53
C GLN A 12 0.73 7.87 -19.95
N ASN A 13 0.82 9.19 -20.10
CA ASN A 13 0.85 9.83 -21.41
C ASN A 13 2.18 9.50 -22.10
N ILE A 14 2.13 8.78 -23.21
CA ILE A 14 3.30 8.49 -24.03
C ILE A 14 3.62 9.75 -24.86
N ASN A 15 4.74 10.39 -24.56
CA ASN A 15 5.44 11.36 -25.41
C ASN A 15 4.59 12.55 -25.93
N GLY A 16 3.67 13.08 -25.13
CA GLY A 16 2.89 14.27 -25.51
C GLY A 16 1.76 13.98 -26.51
N THR A 17 1.42 12.71 -26.70
CA THR A 17 0.26 12.31 -27.50
C THR A 17 -0.95 12.08 -26.59
N SER A 18 -2.17 12.25 -27.07
CA SER A 18 -3.40 11.99 -26.29
C SER A 18 -3.67 10.49 -26.06
N VAL A 19 -2.66 9.64 -26.27
CA VAL A 19 -2.75 8.18 -26.14
C VAL A 19 -2.27 7.79 -24.75
N TRP A 20 -3.22 7.36 -23.94
CA TRP A 20 -2.99 6.75 -22.65
C TRP A 20 -2.73 5.26 -22.86
N SER A 21 -1.63 4.74 -22.33
CA SER A 21 -1.37 3.29 -22.32
C SER A 21 -1.34 2.76 -20.89
N PRO A 22 -1.86 1.54 -20.64
CA PRO A 22 -1.71 0.86 -19.36
C PRO A 22 -0.21 0.70 -19.09
N MET A 23 0.30 1.39 -18.08
CA MET A 23 1.73 1.36 -17.77
C MET A 23 2.17 -0.01 -17.24
N TYR A 24 1.22 -0.87 -16.84
CA TYR A 24 1.46 -2.14 -16.15
C TYR A 24 0.60 -3.30 -16.69
N ALA A 25 0.51 -3.45 -18.02
CA ALA A 25 -0.28 -4.51 -18.67
C ALA A 25 0.09 -5.95 -18.24
N ASN A 26 1.30 -6.15 -17.70
CA ASN A 26 1.79 -7.45 -17.20
C ASN A 26 1.53 -7.68 -15.71
N PHE A 27 0.88 -6.75 -15.01
CA PHE A 27 0.55 -6.95 -13.60
C PHE A 27 -0.62 -7.94 -13.46
N PRO A 28 -0.47 -9.04 -12.69
CA PRO A 28 -1.41 -10.16 -12.75
C PRO A 28 -2.74 -9.92 -12.02
N ARG A 29 -2.92 -8.78 -11.34
CA ARG A 29 -4.09 -8.53 -10.48
C ARG A 29 -4.92 -7.35 -10.98
N LYS A 30 -6.22 -7.42 -10.71
CA LYS A 30 -7.20 -6.40 -11.09
C LYS A 30 -7.46 -5.37 -9.99
N GLU A 31 -7.09 -5.65 -8.74
CA GLU A 31 -7.31 -4.74 -7.61
C GLU A 31 -6.08 -3.86 -7.31
N ILE A 32 -5.73 -2.96 -8.23
CA ILE A 32 -4.71 -1.94 -7.96
C ILE A 32 -5.38 -0.78 -7.21
N ARG A 33 -4.86 -0.45 -6.02
CA ARG A 33 -5.30 0.70 -5.22
C ARG A 33 -4.37 1.89 -5.33
N MET A 34 -3.09 1.62 -5.55
CA MET A 34 -2.04 2.62 -5.46
C MET A 34 -0.83 2.20 -6.29
N VAL A 35 -0.16 3.20 -6.84
CA VAL A 35 1.13 3.09 -7.52
C VAL A 35 2.00 4.20 -6.97
N TYR A 36 3.22 3.86 -6.59
CA TYR A 36 4.20 4.80 -6.08
C TYR A 36 5.56 4.55 -6.71
N GLU A 37 6.19 5.59 -7.20
CA GLU A 37 7.57 5.54 -7.68
C GLU A 37 8.47 6.27 -6.67
N THR A 38 9.48 5.56 -6.18
CA THR A 38 10.51 6.11 -5.31
C THR A 38 11.45 7.04 -6.06
N THR A 39 12.19 7.85 -5.33
CA THR A 39 13.27 8.69 -5.89
C THR A 39 14.36 7.91 -6.62
N ARG A 40 14.49 6.60 -6.34
CA ARG A 40 15.47 5.68 -6.93
C ARG A 40 14.90 4.88 -8.11
N GLY A 41 13.68 5.18 -8.57
CA GLY A 41 13.05 4.50 -9.72
C GLY A 41 12.49 3.11 -9.41
N THR A 42 12.43 2.70 -8.14
CA THR A 42 11.68 1.51 -7.73
C THR A 42 10.19 1.84 -7.71
N VAL A 43 9.39 0.98 -8.32
CA VAL A 43 7.93 1.12 -8.40
C VAL A 43 7.26 0.17 -7.41
N PHE A 44 6.26 0.68 -6.69
CA PHE A 44 5.42 -0.09 -5.79
C PHE A 44 3.97 -0.06 -6.27
N ILE A 45 3.28 -1.20 -6.16
CA ILE A 45 1.84 -1.32 -6.38
C ILE A 45 1.17 -1.84 -5.11
N GLY A 46 0.27 -1.04 -4.55
CA GLY A 46 -0.60 -1.43 -3.45
C GLY A 46 -1.86 -2.10 -3.97
N CYS A 47 -2.20 -3.27 -3.42
CA CYS A 47 -3.36 -4.08 -3.75
C CYS A 47 -4.17 -4.46 -2.52
N ASP A 48 -5.32 -5.09 -2.74
CA ASP A 48 -6.18 -5.67 -1.71
C ASP A 48 -5.51 -6.82 -0.95
N ASN A 49 -4.49 -7.43 -1.51
CA ASN A 49 -3.85 -8.59 -0.91
C ASN A 49 -2.38 -8.35 -0.57
N GLY A 50 -1.93 -7.10 -0.60
CA GLY A 50 -0.59 -6.72 -0.17
C GLY A 50 0.10 -5.71 -1.08
N LEU A 51 1.43 -5.72 -1.03
CA LEU A 51 2.29 -4.76 -1.74
C LEU A 51 3.23 -5.49 -2.68
N PHE A 52 3.35 -4.97 -3.90
CA PHE A 52 4.24 -5.45 -4.94
C PHE A 52 5.31 -4.41 -5.24
N LYS A 53 6.51 -4.88 -5.57
CA LYS A 53 7.68 -4.09 -5.91
C LYS A 53 8.19 -4.47 -7.30
N SER A 54 8.68 -3.48 -8.03
CA SER A 54 9.41 -3.65 -9.28
C SER A 54 10.65 -2.76 -9.27
N THR A 55 11.80 -3.35 -9.60
CA THR A 55 13.09 -2.67 -9.73
C THR A 55 13.51 -2.44 -11.18
N ASN A 56 12.66 -2.83 -12.13
CA ASN A 56 12.92 -2.74 -13.57
C ASN A 56 11.78 -2.02 -14.30
N SER A 57 11.35 -0.89 -13.73
CA SER A 57 10.34 0.00 -14.32
C SER A 57 9.00 -0.69 -14.65
N GLY A 58 8.58 -1.65 -13.82
CA GLY A 58 7.29 -2.33 -13.97
C GLY A 58 7.28 -3.54 -14.90
N ASN A 59 8.45 -3.97 -15.41
CA ASN A 59 8.54 -5.15 -16.29
C ASN A 59 8.28 -6.46 -15.53
N THR A 60 8.78 -6.59 -14.31
CA THR A 60 8.54 -7.74 -13.42
C THR A 60 8.15 -7.28 -12.02
N TRP A 61 7.35 -8.09 -11.33
CA TRP A 61 6.79 -7.77 -10.03
C TRP A 61 7.09 -8.86 -9.01
N GLN A 62 7.53 -8.44 -7.83
CA GLN A 62 7.71 -9.30 -6.67
C GLN A 62 6.77 -8.84 -5.56
N GLN A 63 6.07 -9.78 -4.93
CA GLN A 63 5.29 -9.47 -3.74
C GLN A 63 6.23 -9.30 -2.54
N VAL A 64 6.22 -8.12 -1.92
CA VAL A 64 7.08 -7.76 -0.76
C VAL A 64 6.31 -7.64 0.54
N HIS A 65 4.98 -7.61 0.46
CA HIS A 65 4.11 -7.70 1.63
C HIS A 65 2.84 -8.47 1.27
N THR A 66 2.37 -9.30 2.21
CA THR A 66 1.18 -10.13 2.03
C THR A 66 0.12 -9.75 3.06
N GLY A 67 -1.11 -9.59 2.59
CA GLY A 67 -2.28 -9.32 3.41
C GLY A 67 -2.54 -7.84 3.64
N GLY A 68 -3.81 -7.53 3.87
CA GLY A 68 -4.29 -6.16 4.08
C GLY A 68 -4.31 -5.31 2.81
N TRP A 69 -5.28 -4.41 2.73
CA TRP A 69 -5.38 -3.45 1.66
C TRP A 69 -4.31 -2.38 1.82
N VAL A 70 -3.38 -2.24 0.88
CA VAL A 70 -2.38 -1.17 0.92
C VAL A 70 -2.90 0.04 0.13
N MET A 71 -3.09 1.15 0.82
CA MET A 71 -3.85 2.30 0.29
C MET A 71 -2.97 3.47 -0.14
N LYS A 72 -1.91 3.76 0.61
CA LYS A 72 -1.00 4.88 0.31
C LYS A 72 0.42 4.51 0.70
N LEU A 73 1.41 5.03 -0.04
CA LEU A 73 2.82 4.88 0.27
C LEU A 73 3.51 6.26 0.17
N VAL A 74 4.48 6.50 1.06
CA VAL A 74 5.32 7.70 1.07
C VAL A 74 6.77 7.31 1.39
N GLU A 75 7.70 8.07 0.84
CA GLU A 75 9.14 7.95 1.09
C GLU A 75 9.66 9.22 1.78
N SER A 76 10.50 9.06 2.80
CA SER A 76 11.24 10.15 3.42
C SER A 76 12.58 9.66 3.95
N ASN A 77 13.69 10.27 3.51
CA ASN A 77 15.04 9.95 3.97
C ASN A 77 15.39 8.45 3.92
N GLY A 78 14.99 7.76 2.84
CA GLY A 78 15.23 6.31 2.68
C GLY A 78 14.32 5.41 3.52
N VAL A 79 13.35 5.98 4.24
CA VAL A 79 12.31 5.24 4.96
C VAL A 79 11.04 5.27 4.13
N LEU A 80 10.48 4.09 3.87
CA LEU A 80 9.17 3.95 3.24
C LEU A 80 8.12 3.68 4.31
N MET A 81 7.00 4.38 4.22
CA MET A 81 5.82 4.12 5.04
C MET A 81 4.61 3.86 4.15
N ALA A 82 3.85 2.84 4.49
CA ALA A 82 2.63 2.49 3.79
C ALA A 82 1.46 2.35 4.76
N THR A 83 0.30 2.87 4.38
CA THR A 83 -0.94 2.64 5.11
C THR A 83 -1.58 1.35 4.61
N SER A 84 -1.88 0.46 5.54
CA SER A 84 -2.58 -0.80 5.27
C SER A 84 -3.85 -0.90 6.11
N GLN A 85 -4.77 -1.79 5.72
CA GLN A 85 -5.93 -2.16 6.54
C GLN A 85 -5.55 -2.62 7.95
N ASN A 86 -4.35 -3.18 8.13
CA ASN A 86 -3.89 -3.70 9.42
C ASN A 86 -3.15 -2.64 10.26
N GLY A 87 -2.98 -1.44 9.71
CA GLY A 87 -2.24 -0.33 10.32
C GLY A 87 -1.08 0.17 9.44
N ILE A 88 -0.07 0.78 10.07
CA ILE A 88 1.04 1.43 9.35
C ILE A 88 2.23 0.48 9.23
N LEU A 89 2.62 0.22 7.98
CA LEU A 89 3.80 -0.54 7.62
C LEU A 89 4.99 0.41 7.41
N ARG A 90 6.19 -0.03 7.79
CA ARG A 90 7.45 0.69 7.56
C ARG A 90 8.50 -0.25 6.98
N SER A 91 9.24 0.24 6.01
CA SER A 91 10.48 -0.35 5.52
C SER A 91 11.63 0.65 5.65
N THR A 92 12.81 0.13 5.98
CA THR A 92 14.07 0.87 6.07
C THR A 92 15.16 0.25 5.18
N ASP A 93 14.74 -0.60 4.25
CA ASP A 93 15.59 -1.43 3.40
C ASP A 93 15.08 -1.41 1.95
N ASP A 94 14.77 -0.20 1.45
CA ASP A 94 14.28 0.02 0.08
C ASP A 94 13.03 -0.81 -0.27
N GLY A 95 12.20 -1.16 0.72
CA GLY A 95 10.94 -1.87 0.54
C GLY A 95 11.09 -3.38 0.36
N GLU A 96 12.25 -3.96 0.70
CA GLU A 96 12.45 -5.41 0.74
C GLU A 96 11.67 -6.06 1.90
N ASN A 97 11.69 -5.45 3.10
CA ASN A 97 10.95 -5.95 4.26
C ASN A 97 10.06 -4.87 4.88
N TRP A 98 8.84 -5.28 5.23
CA TRP A 98 7.81 -4.39 5.77
C TRP A 98 7.39 -4.83 7.17
N ASN A 99 7.60 -3.95 8.14
CA ASN A 99 7.25 -4.18 9.53
C ASN A 99 6.02 -3.37 9.90
N LEU A 100 5.07 -3.98 10.62
CA LEU A 100 3.92 -3.28 11.18
C LEU A 100 4.37 -2.46 12.40
N VAL A 101 4.37 -1.14 12.28
CA VAL A 101 4.84 -0.23 13.33
C VAL A 101 3.70 0.22 14.24
N ILE A 102 2.52 0.35 13.66
CA ILE A 102 1.28 0.61 14.40
C ILE A 102 0.30 -0.42 13.89
N SER A 103 -0.08 -1.36 14.74
CA SER A 103 -1.19 -2.27 14.46
C SER A 103 -2.49 -1.61 14.87
N GLU A 104 -3.55 -1.79 14.08
CA GLU A 104 -4.89 -1.54 14.60
C GLU A 104 -5.25 -2.63 15.63
N GLY A 105 -4.72 -2.50 16.85
CA GLY A 105 -5.28 -3.14 18.04
C GLY A 105 -6.63 -2.53 18.46
N GLY A 106 -7.19 -1.65 17.65
CA GLY A 106 -8.47 -0.98 17.86
C GLY A 106 -9.06 -0.61 16.51
N GLY A 107 -9.39 -1.62 15.70
CA GLY A 107 -10.13 -1.37 14.48
C GLY A 107 -11.46 -0.70 14.79
N CYS A 108 -11.98 0.05 13.82
CA CYS A 108 -13.39 0.41 13.73
C CYS A 108 -14.31 -0.81 13.50
N ARG A 109 -14.00 -1.95 14.12
CA ARG A 109 -15.00 -2.96 14.46
C ARG A 109 -15.52 -2.53 15.82
N PRO A 110 -16.83 -2.28 16.02
CA PRO A 110 -17.37 -2.30 17.36
C PRO A 110 -17.26 -3.76 17.84
N SER A 111 -16.08 -4.17 18.29
CA SER A 111 -15.92 -5.36 19.10
C SER A 111 -16.54 -4.99 20.43
N GLY A 112 -17.85 -5.20 20.52
CA GLY A 112 -18.61 -5.13 21.75
C GLY A 112 -17.98 -6.06 22.77
N LYS A 113 -17.11 -5.49 23.58
CA LYS A 113 -16.73 -6.00 24.89
C LYS A 113 -16.60 -4.77 25.77
N PHE A 114 -17.75 -4.28 26.26
CA PHE A 114 -17.75 -3.49 27.47
C PHE A 114 -17.09 -4.35 28.56
N PRO A 115 -16.05 -3.87 29.25
CA PRO A 115 -15.61 -4.53 30.46
C PRO A 115 -16.80 -4.49 31.44
N HIS A 116 -17.24 -5.66 31.90
CA HIS A 116 -18.14 -5.76 33.05
C HIS A 116 -17.49 -4.96 34.18
N TYR A 117 -18.14 -3.88 34.60
CA TYR A 117 -17.72 -3.13 35.79
C TYR A 117 -17.68 -4.11 36.96
N LEU A 118 -16.50 -4.21 37.58
CA LEU A 118 -16.31 -4.90 38.84
C LEU A 118 -17.21 -4.23 39.89
N ASN A 119 -18.03 -5.04 40.55
CA ASN A 119 -18.72 -4.67 41.78
C ASN A 119 -17.67 -4.23 42.81
N TYR A 120 -17.78 -3.00 43.33
CA TYR A 120 -17.17 -2.63 44.60
C TYR A 120 -18.23 -2.72 45.71
N PRO A 121 -17.95 -3.39 46.84
CA PRO A 121 -18.84 -3.37 47.99
C PRO A 121 -18.58 -2.13 48.86
N GLY A 122 -19.68 -1.53 49.35
CA GLY A 122 -19.77 -0.87 50.66
C GLY A 122 -19.11 0.50 50.84
N TRP A 123 -19.94 1.53 51.04
CA TRP A 123 -20.19 2.15 52.36
C TRP A 123 -21.57 2.81 52.35
#